data_AF-A0A949HRA0-F1
#
_entry.id   AF-A0A949HRA0-F1
#
_cell.length_a   1.000
_cell.length_b   1.000
_cell.length_c   1.000
_cell.angle_alpha   90.00
_cell.angle_beta   90.00
_cell.angle_gamma   90.00
#
_symmetry.space_group_name_H-M   'P 1'
#
loop_
_entity.id
_entity.type
_entity.pdbx_description
1 polymer ?
#
loop_
_entity_poly.entity_id
_entity_poly.type
_entity_poly.pdbx_seq_one_letter_code
_entity_poly.pdbx_strand_id
1 'polypeptide(L)'
;ARIFEGSGGINLVDCYRRGIVGTMPGTDLLDGIVALWRALNSGDEDRVYQLSLPICALTAMQLQAGLDGFLAIEKYLMHKRGIFPNTLQVQPCGWQLDPETVSEVDRLFDRLQRTLALER
;
A
#
# COMPACT_ATOMS: atom_id res chain seq x y z
N ALA A 1 -21.35 9.45 -12.83
CA ALA A 1 -21.01 9.41 -11.38
C ALA A 1 -19.50 9.63 -11.22
N ARG A 2 -19.04 10.10 -10.06
CA ARG A 2 -17.60 10.15 -9.73
C ARG A 2 -17.20 8.81 -9.10
N ILE A 3 -16.25 8.10 -9.71
CA ILE A 3 -15.82 6.76 -9.29
C ILE A 3 -14.45 6.84 -8.64
N PHE A 4 -14.28 6.15 -7.51
CA PHE A 4 -13.01 6.06 -6.80
C PHE A 4 -12.58 4.59 -6.74
N GLU A 5 -11.28 4.34 -6.92
CA GLU A 5 -10.69 3.03 -6.65
C GLU A 5 -10.53 2.80 -5.13
N GLY A 6 -10.44 1.53 -4.73
CA GLY A 6 -10.08 1.10 -3.39
C GLY A 6 -9.41 -0.27 -3.47
N SER A 7 -9.29 -0.98 -2.34
CA SER A 7 -8.51 -2.25 -2.23
C SER A 7 -7.00 -2.01 -2.15
N GLY A 8 -6.58 -1.00 -1.38
CA GLY A 8 -5.16 -0.78 -1.06
C GLY A 8 -4.28 -0.37 -2.24
N GLY A 9 -4.87 0.06 -3.36
CA GLY A 9 -4.13 0.54 -4.54
C GLY A 9 -3.67 -0.56 -5.51
N ILE A 10 -4.03 -1.82 -5.28
CA ILE A 10 -3.60 -2.95 -6.12
C ILE A 10 -4.06 -2.83 -7.58
N ASN A 11 -5.19 -2.16 -7.82
CA ASN A 11 -5.77 -1.98 -9.15
C ASN A 11 -5.72 -0.53 -9.63
N LEU A 12 -4.99 0.36 -8.94
CA LEU A 12 -5.02 1.80 -9.18
C LEU A 12 -4.68 2.17 -10.62
N VAL A 13 -3.66 1.53 -11.21
CA VAL A 13 -3.22 1.81 -12.59
C VAL A 13 -4.30 1.44 -13.62
N ASP A 14 -4.88 0.25 -13.51
CA ASP A 14 -5.96 -0.19 -14.41
C ASP A 14 -7.21 0.69 -14.24
N CYS A 15 -7.61 0.97 -12.99
CA CYS A 15 -8.78 1.79 -12.72
C CYS A 15 -8.58 3.24 -13.19
N TYR A 16 -7.38 3.81 -13.04
CA TYR A 16 -7.02 5.11 -13.61
C TYR A 16 -7.22 5.16 -15.12
N ARG A 17 -6.73 4.14 -15.83
CA ARG A 17 -6.89 4.02 -17.29
C ARG A 17 -8.35 3.85 -17.73
N ARG A 18 -9.23 3.41 -16.82
CA ARG A 18 -10.69 3.32 -17.03
C ARG A 18 -11.45 4.60 -16.65
N GLY A 19 -10.76 5.65 -16.19
CA GLY A 19 -11.36 6.96 -15.94
C GLY A 19 -11.95 7.16 -14.54
N ILE A 20 -11.42 6.49 -13.50
CA ILE A 20 -11.71 6.90 -12.12
C ILE A 20 -11.23 8.34 -11.87
N VAL A 21 -11.83 9.00 -10.88
CA VAL A 21 -11.46 10.37 -10.50
C VAL A 21 -10.65 10.46 -9.21
N GLY A 22 -10.34 9.31 -8.59
CA GLY A 22 -9.53 9.23 -7.39
C GLY A 22 -9.43 7.81 -6.83
N THR A 23 -8.80 7.68 -5.66
CA THR A 23 -8.64 6.42 -4.92
C THR A 23 -8.85 6.65 -3.42
N MET A 24 -9.27 5.61 -2.69
CA MET A 24 -9.42 5.56 -1.24
C MET A 24 -8.48 4.50 -0.65
N PRO A 25 -7.18 4.81 -0.50
CA PRO A 25 -6.18 3.86 -0.01
C PRO A 25 -6.18 3.73 1.53
N GLY A 26 -5.51 2.69 2.02
CA GLY A 26 -5.04 2.62 3.40
C GLY A 26 -3.99 3.71 3.68
N THR A 27 -3.80 4.05 4.97
CA THR A 27 -2.89 5.14 5.36
C THR A 27 -1.42 4.73 5.44
N ASP A 28 -1.15 3.43 5.50
CA ASP A 28 0.17 2.84 5.65
C ASP A 28 1.09 3.08 4.44
N LEU A 29 0.53 3.17 3.23
CA LEU A 29 1.25 3.43 1.96
C LEU A 29 0.88 4.78 1.31
N LEU A 30 0.30 5.71 2.07
CA LEU A 30 -0.29 6.96 1.52
C LEU A 30 0.67 7.76 0.64
N ASP A 31 1.93 7.88 1.05
CA ASP A 31 3.01 8.53 0.30
C ASP A 31 3.27 7.84 -1.05
N GLY A 32 3.30 6.51 -1.07
CA GLY A 32 3.41 5.72 -2.31
C GLY A 32 2.22 5.92 -3.25
N ILE A 33 1.00 5.89 -2.72
CA ILE A 33 -0.23 6.09 -3.51
C ILE A 33 -0.30 7.49 -4.09
N VAL A 34 0.05 8.52 -3.32
CA VAL A 34 0.09 9.91 -3.80
C VAL A 34 1.13 10.07 -4.91
N ALA A 35 2.32 9.49 -4.75
CA ALA A 35 3.35 9.51 -5.79
C ALA A 35 2.87 8.80 -7.06
N LEU A 36 2.23 7.64 -6.93
CA LEU A 36 1.69 6.87 -8.06
C LEU A 36 0.59 7.66 -8.78
N TRP A 37 -0.32 8.29 -8.04
CA TRP A 37 -1.36 9.14 -8.61
C TRP A 37 -0.76 10.32 -9.40
N ARG A 38 0.31 10.95 -8.89
CA ARG A 38 1.02 12.02 -9.61
C ARG A 38 1.68 11.50 -10.89
N ALA A 39 2.37 10.37 -10.82
CA ALA A 39 2.99 9.73 -11.99
C ALA A 39 1.96 9.45 -13.10
N LEU A 40 0.81 8.88 -12.73
CA LEU A 40 -0.33 8.65 -13.63
C LEU A 40 -0.84 9.93 -14.29
N ASN A 41 -0.98 11.03 -13.54
CA ASN A 41 -1.41 12.31 -14.10
C ASN A 41 -0.36 12.94 -15.02
N SER A 42 0.93 12.70 -14.78
CA SER A 42 2.02 13.19 -15.63
C SER A 42 2.29 12.34 -16.87
N GLY A 43 1.73 11.13 -16.95
CA GLY A 43 2.00 10.19 -18.03
C GLY A 43 3.40 9.54 -18.00
N ASP A 44 4.08 9.57 -16.85
CA ASP A 44 5.39 8.95 -16.66
C ASP A 44 5.23 7.44 -16.41
N GLU A 45 5.18 6.67 -17.50
CA GLU A 45 4.93 5.23 -17.48
C GLU A 45 6.00 4.44 -16.72
N ASP A 46 7.27 4.80 -16.87
CA ASP A 46 8.36 4.14 -16.14
C ASP A 46 8.19 4.35 -14.63
N ARG A 47 7.86 5.58 -14.21
CA ARG A 47 7.60 5.89 -12.81
C ARG A 47 6.36 5.18 -12.27
N VAL A 48 5.30 5.09 -13.08
CA VAL A 48 4.08 4.34 -12.74
C VAL A 48 4.44 2.89 -12.38
N TYR A 49 5.27 2.21 -13.17
CA TYR A 49 5.65 0.82 -12.89
C TYR A 49 6.65 0.69 -11.74
N GLN A 50 7.58 1.62 -11.57
CA GLN A 50 8.47 1.64 -10.40
C GLN A 50 7.70 1.71 -9.07
N LEU A 51 6.60 2.46 -9.04
CA LEU A 51 5.78 2.66 -7.84
C LEU A 51 4.71 1.58 -7.67
N SER A 52 3.98 1.24 -8.74
CA SER A 52 2.85 0.30 -8.65
C SER A 52 3.28 -1.11 -8.29
N LEU A 53 4.43 -1.60 -8.79
CA LEU A 53 4.87 -2.96 -8.50
C LEU A 53 5.09 -3.25 -7.00
N PRO A 54 5.87 -2.47 -6.24
CA PRO A 54 6.01 -2.70 -4.80
C PRO A 54 4.71 -2.42 -4.03
N ILE A 55 3.88 -1.46 -4.46
CA ILE A 55 2.55 -1.23 -3.86
C ILE A 55 1.69 -2.49 -4.00
N CYS A 56 1.52 -3.01 -5.23
CA CYS A 56 0.74 -4.21 -5.46
C CYS A 56 1.26 -5.43 -4.69
N ALA A 57 2.59 -5.56 -4.56
CA ALA A 57 3.20 -6.63 -3.76
C ALA A 57 2.84 -6.50 -2.27
N LEU A 58 2.93 -5.30 -1.69
CA LEU A 58 2.52 -5.04 -0.30
C LEU A 58 1.03 -5.29 -0.10
N THR A 59 0.18 -4.81 -1.02
CA THR A 59 -1.26 -5.03 -0.96
C THR A 59 -1.61 -6.52 -1.11
N ALA A 60 -0.85 -7.29 -1.90
CA ALA A 60 -1.01 -8.73 -1.98
C ALA A 60 -0.71 -9.43 -0.63
N MET A 61 0.34 -8.97 0.09
CA MET A 61 0.64 -9.45 1.44
C MET A 61 -0.49 -9.13 2.43
N GLN A 62 -1.15 -7.97 2.28
CA GLN A 62 -2.33 -7.62 3.08
C GLN A 62 -3.53 -8.51 2.75
N LEU A 63 -3.79 -8.74 1.46
CA LEU A 63 -4.93 -9.53 0.99
C LEU A 63 -4.88 -11.00 1.37
N GLN A 64 -3.69 -11.58 1.58
CA GLN A 64 -3.53 -13.02 1.85
C GLN A 64 -4.35 -13.52 3.05
N ALA A 65 -4.64 -12.63 4.01
CA ALA A 65 -5.43 -12.91 5.21
C ALA A 65 -6.70 -12.06 5.31
N GLY A 66 -7.19 -11.53 4.17
CA GLY A 66 -8.39 -10.70 4.11
C GLY A 66 -8.28 -9.45 4.99
N LEU A 67 -9.38 -9.11 5.69
CA LEU A 67 -9.44 -7.92 6.54
C LEU A 67 -8.40 -7.94 7.67
N ASP A 68 -8.17 -9.10 8.30
CA ASP A 68 -7.19 -9.23 9.37
C ASP A 68 -5.76 -8.98 8.88
N GLY A 69 -5.46 -9.39 7.63
CA GLY A 69 -4.19 -9.11 6.98
C GLY A 69 -3.96 -7.62 6.74
N PHE A 70 -4.96 -6.91 6.20
CA PHE A 70 -4.93 -5.44 6.10
C PHE A 70 -4.69 -4.81 7.47
N LEU A 71 -5.54 -5.09 8.46
CA LEU A 71 -5.44 -4.45 9.78
C LEU A 71 -4.10 -4.70 10.48
N ALA A 72 -3.58 -5.93 10.41
CA ALA A 72 -2.33 -6.29 11.06
C ALA A 72 -1.11 -5.64 10.37
N ILE A 73 -1.01 -5.72 9.04
CA ILE A 73 0.13 -5.21 8.28
C ILE A 73 0.11 -3.69 8.24
N GLU A 74 -1.05 -3.06 8.03
CA GLU A 74 -1.18 -1.59 8.06
C GLU A 74 -0.74 -1.05 9.42
N LYS A 75 -1.24 -1.62 10.52
CA LYS A 75 -0.83 -1.21 11.88
C LYS A 75 0.64 -1.43 12.13
N TYR A 76 1.20 -2.56 11.66
CA TYR A 76 2.63 -2.82 11.75
C TYR A 76 3.46 -1.73 11.05
N LEU A 77 3.13 -1.39 9.81
CA LEU A 77 3.82 -0.32 9.08
C LEU A 77 3.64 1.04 9.75
N MET A 78 2.43 1.37 10.21
CA MET A 78 2.17 2.63 10.91
C MET A 78 2.94 2.73 12.24
N HIS A 79 3.09 1.62 12.97
CA HIS A 79 3.92 1.57 14.17
C HIS A 79 5.42 1.67 13.84
N LYS A 80 5.89 0.93 12.83
CA LYS A 80 7.28 0.98 12.34
C LYS A 80 7.69 2.38 11.89
N ARG A 81 6.76 3.13 11.28
CA ARG A 81 6.94 4.54 10.87
C ARG A 81 6.88 5.52 12.04
N GLY A 82 6.64 5.06 13.27
CA GLY A 82 6.52 5.90 14.47
C GLY A 82 5.22 6.71 14.55
N ILE A 83 4.21 6.37 13.75
CA ILE A 83 2.91 7.08 13.72
C ILE A 83 1.96 6.50 14.78
N PHE A 84 1.90 5.17 14.88
CA PHE A 84 1.09 4.51 15.90
C PHE A 84 1.94 4.09 17.11
N PRO A 85 1.38 4.12 18.34
CA PRO A 85 2.10 3.70 19.53
C PRO A 85 2.18 2.17 19.70
N ASN A 86 1.34 1.40 19.01
CA ASN A 86 1.31 -0.07 19.06
C ASN A 86 0.59 -0.65 17.82
N THR A 87 0.56 -1.98 17.73
CA THR A 87 -0.08 -2.75 16.64
C THR A 87 -1.32 -3.53 17.07
N LEU A 88 -1.92 -3.20 18.23
CA LEU A 88 -2.98 -4.01 18.84
C LEU A 88 -4.27 -4.05 18.02
N GLN A 89 -4.92 -5.20 17.97
CA GLN A 89 -6.21 -5.44 17.32
C GLN A 89 -7.25 -5.94 18.33
N VAL A 90 -8.48 -5.44 18.20
CA VAL A 90 -9.60 -5.91 19.04
C VAL A 90 -9.97 -7.32 18.62
N GLN A 91 -10.02 -8.23 19.58
CA GLN A 91 -10.34 -9.64 19.35
C GLN A 91 -11.84 -9.86 19.13
N PRO A 92 -12.24 -10.90 18.35
CA PRO A 92 -11.39 -11.95 17.78
C PRO A 92 -10.73 -11.55 16.45
N CYS A 93 -9.47 -11.98 16.26
CA CYS A 93 -8.77 -11.98 14.96
C CYS A 93 -8.51 -13.42 14.53
N GLY A 94 -8.82 -13.76 13.28
CA GLY A 94 -8.58 -15.07 12.68
C GLY A 94 -7.16 -15.27 12.15
N TRP A 95 -6.37 -14.19 12.07
CA TRP A 95 -5.00 -14.21 11.60
C TRP A 95 -4.09 -13.30 12.44
N GLN A 96 -2.82 -13.68 12.55
CA GLN A 96 -1.77 -12.89 13.20
C GLN A 96 -0.56 -12.81 12.30
N LEU A 97 0.07 -11.63 12.29
CA LEU A 97 1.26 -11.36 11.51
C LEU A 97 2.46 -12.12 12.09
N ASP A 98 2.97 -13.07 11.32
CA ASP A 98 4.11 -13.91 11.72
C ASP A 98 5.47 -13.30 11.31
N PRO A 99 6.59 -13.74 11.92
CA PRO A 99 7.91 -13.19 11.64
C PRO A 99 8.39 -13.30 10.19
N GLU A 100 8.00 -14.34 9.43
CA GLU A 100 8.41 -14.46 8.04
C GLU A 100 7.65 -13.45 7.18
N THR A 101 6.33 -13.32 7.38
CA THR A 101 5.54 -12.28 6.71
C THR A 101 6.04 -10.88 7.05
N VAL A 102 6.42 -10.60 8.31
CA VAL A 102 7.06 -9.32 8.69
C VAL A 102 8.30 -9.06 7.84
N SER A 103 9.17 -10.06 7.71
CA SER A 103 10.42 -9.94 6.97
C SER A 103 10.19 -9.65 5.48
N GLU A 104 9.16 -10.26 4.87
CA GLU A 104 8.80 -9.97 3.48
C GLU A 104 8.18 -8.58 3.32
N VAL A 105 7.26 -8.19 4.21
CA VAL A 105 6.68 -6.83 4.23
C VAL A 105 7.79 -5.79 4.35
N ASP A 106 8.78 -6.01 5.20
CA ASP A 106 9.93 -5.12 5.35
C ASP A 106 10.76 -5.00 4.07
N ARG A 107 11.07 -6.12 3.40
CA ARG A 107 11.80 -6.11 2.13
C ARG A 107 11.05 -5.34 1.04
N LEU A 108 9.74 -5.50 0.95
CA LEU A 108 8.89 -4.81 -0.03
C LEU A 108 8.73 -3.33 0.31
N PHE A 109 8.54 -3.01 1.59
CA PHE A 109 8.41 -1.64 2.05
C PHE A 109 9.71 -0.86 1.82
N ASP A 110 10.87 -1.45 2.10
CA ASP A 110 12.18 -0.84 1.80
C ASP A 110 12.35 -0.54 0.31
N ARG A 111 11.86 -1.43 -0.57
CA ARG A 111 11.88 -1.17 -2.03
C ARG A 111 11.03 0.04 -2.39
N LEU A 112 9.81 0.13 -1.85
CA LEU A 112 8.94 1.30 -2.07
C LEU A 112 9.60 2.59 -1.57
N GLN A 113 10.16 2.57 -0.35
CA GLN A 113 10.82 3.74 0.23
C GLN A 113 12.04 4.19 -0.56
N ARG A 114 12.85 3.26 -1.09
CA ARG A 114 13.95 3.59 -2.01
C ARG A 114 13.44 4.23 -3.30
N THR A 115 12.36 3.69 -3.88
CA THR A 115 11.74 4.27 -5.07
C THR A 115 11.26 5.70 -4.81
N LEU A 116 10.71 5.99 -3.63
CA LEU A 116 10.26 7.33 -3.23
C LEU A 116 11.42 8.30 -2.95
N ALA A 117 12.53 7.82 -2.39
CA ALA A 117 13.67 8.65 -2.06
C ALA A 117 14.37 9.27 -3.29
N LEU A 118 14.26 8.65 -4.47
CA LEU A 118 14.82 9.16 -5.73
C LEU A 118 14.21 10.51 -6.19
N GLU A 119 13.14 10.96 -5.55
CA GLU A 119 12.50 12.26 -5.83
C GLU A 119 13.07 13.43 -4.99
N ARG A 120 13.89 13.15 -3.97
CA ARG A 120 14.47 14.17 -3.08
C ARG A 120 15.91 14.51 -3.48
#